data_AF-A0A962VBB8-F1
#
_entry.id   AF-A0A962VBB8-F1
#
_cell.length_a   1.000
_cell.length_b   1.000
_cell.length_c   1.000
_cell.angle_alpha   90.00
_cell.angle_beta   90.00
_cell.angle_gamma   90.00
#
_symmetry.space_group_name_H-M   'P 1'
#
loop_
_entity.id
_entity.type
_entity.pdbx_description
1 polymer ?
#
loop_
_entity_poly.entity_id
_entity_poly.type
_entity_poly.pdbx_seq_one_letter_code
_entity_poly.pdbx_strand_id
1 'polypeptide(L)' 'MSSAPILVSVSESGQSTYSQTIQAGRHQLTADEPESYGGKDLGPSPYDFLLAGLGACTSMTLRMYASRKQWPLE' A
#
# COMPACT_ATOMS: atom_id res chain seq x y z
N MET A 1 13.70 6.60 -21.32
CA MET A 1 12.98 5.95 -20.21
C MET A 1 11.61 6.59 -20.13
N SER A 2 10.56 5.89 -20.56
CA SER A 2 9.20 6.44 -20.60
C SER A 2 8.70 6.62 -19.17
N SER A 3 8.76 7.83 -18.65
CA SER A 3 8.19 8.23 -17.37
C SER A 3 6.68 8.39 -17.52
N ALA A 4 5.97 7.28 -17.71
CA ALA A 4 4.54 7.29 -17.47
C ALA A 4 4.31 7.61 -15.98
N PRO A 5 3.40 8.54 -15.63
CA PRO A 5 3.11 8.84 -14.24
C PRO A 5 2.66 7.56 -13.53
N ILE A 6 3.16 7.36 -12.31
CA ILE A 6 2.63 6.30 -11.43
C ILE A 6 1.21 6.72 -11.08
N LEU A 7 0.24 6.19 -11.82
CA LEU A 7 -1.17 6.44 -11.58
C LEU A 7 -1.69 5.40 -10.58
N VAL A 8 -2.25 5.89 -9.48
CA VAL A 8 -3.05 5.09 -8.56
C VAL A 8 -4.50 5.48 -8.77
N SER A 9 -5.36 4.51 -9.07
CA SER A 9 -6.81 4.72 -9.14
C SER A 9 -7.51 3.88 -8.07
N VAL A 10 -8.54 4.46 -7.47
CA VAL A 10 -9.36 3.82 -6.44
C VAL A 10 -10.82 3.91 -6.86
N SER A 11 -11.55 2.81 -6.74
CA SER A 11 -12.98 2.75 -7.00
C SER A 11 -13.66 1.76 -6.06
N GLU A 12 -14.92 2.02 -5.72
CA GLU A 12 -15.72 1.07 -4.94
C GLU A 12 -15.79 -0.29 -5.63
N SER A 13 -15.67 -1.37 -4.84
CA SER A 13 -15.73 -2.74 -5.37
C SER A 13 -17.13 -3.35 -5.29
N GLY A 14 -18.03 -2.77 -4.49
CA GLY A 14 -19.40 -3.25 -4.29
C GLY A 14 -19.53 -4.53 -3.46
N GLN A 15 -18.43 -5.07 -2.90
CA GLN A 15 -18.43 -6.31 -2.12
C GLN A 15 -18.82 -6.10 -0.64
N SER A 16 -18.55 -4.91 -0.12
CA SER A 16 -18.94 -4.40 1.20
C SER A 16 -19.18 -2.88 1.15
N THR A 17 -19.73 -2.31 2.21
CA THR A 17 -19.95 -0.87 2.40
C THR A 17 -18.68 -0.04 2.17
N TYR A 18 -17.52 -0.55 2.56
CA TYR A 18 -16.25 0.18 2.51
C TYR A 18 -15.22 -0.43 1.54
N SER A 19 -15.58 -1.52 0.86
CA SER A 19 -14.67 -2.23 -0.05
C SER A 19 -14.24 -1.38 -1.25
N GLN A 20 -12.92 -1.28 -1.44
CA GLN A 20 -12.30 -0.57 -2.55
C GLN A 20 -11.44 -1.52 -3.40
N THR A 21 -11.43 -1.28 -4.70
CA THR A 21 -10.39 -1.78 -5.62
C THR A 21 -9.37 -0.68 -5.84
N ILE A 22 -8.09 -0.98 -5.61
CA ILE A 22 -6.97 -0.07 -5.81
C ILE A 22 -6.09 -0.62 -6.94
N GLN A 23 -5.90 0.16 -8.01
CA GLN A 23 -4.97 -0.16 -9.08
C GLN A 23 -3.71 0.69 -8.93
N ALA A 24 -2.56 0.04 -8.70
CA ALA A 24 -1.24 0.67 -8.62
C ALA A 24 -0.32 0.09 -9.70
N GLY A 25 -0.29 0.75 -10.87
CA GLY A 25 0.41 0.22 -12.04
C GLY A 25 -0.18 -1.13 -12.46
N ARG A 26 0.62 -2.21 -12.38
CA ARG A 26 0.17 -3.59 -12.72
C ARG A 26 -0.49 -4.33 -11.55
N HIS A 27 -0.50 -3.75 -10.35
CA HIS A 27 -0.95 -4.42 -9.14
C HIS A 27 -2.36 -3.97 -8.79
N GLN A 28 -3.25 -4.95 -8.59
CA GLN A 28 -4.56 -4.73 -8.02
C GLN A 28 -4.53 -5.13 -6.54
N LEU A 29 -5.06 -4.26 -5.69
CA LEU A 29 -5.18 -4.48 -4.25
C LEU A 29 -6.65 -4.27 -3.86
N THR A 30 -7.05 -4.91 -2.76
CA THR A 30 -8.36 -4.71 -2.14
C THR A 30 -8.14 -4.02 -0.80
N ALA A 31 -8.93 -2.98 -0.52
CA ALA A 31 -9.01 -2.37 0.79
C ALA A 31 -10.42 -2.55 1.33
N ASP A 32 -10.55 -2.83 2.62
CA ASP A 32 -11.84 -2.82 3.30
C ASP A 32 -11.64 -2.52 4.78
N GLU A 33 -12.66 -2.00 5.43
CA GLU A 33 -12.67 -1.87 6.88
C GLU A 33 -13.02 -3.22 7.52
N PRO A 34 -12.57 -3.49 8.76
CA PRO A 34 -13.01 -4.67 9.49
C PRO A 34 -14.49 -4.57 9.88
N GLU A 35 -15.09 -5.70 10.28
CA GLU A 35 -16.51 -5.77 10.66
C GLU A 35 -16.88 -4.78 11.78
N SER A 36 -15.97 -4.56 12.74
CA SER A 36 -16.19 -3.62 13.86
C SER A 36 -16.34 -2.16 13.43
N TYR A 37 -15.93 -1.82 12.20
CA TYR A 37 -16.08 -0.51 11.58
C TYR A 37 -17.08 -0.52 10.42
N GLY A 38 -17.84 -1.61 10.24
CA GLY A 38 -18.92 -1.71 9.25
C GLY A 38 -18.49 -2.20 7.86
N GLY A 39 -17.25 -2.67 7.72
CA GLY A 39 -16.79 -3.38 6.51
C GLY A 39 -16.91 -4.90 6.66
N LYS A 40 -16.16 -5.65 5.84
CA LYS A 40 -16.15 -7.12 5.82
C LYS A 40 -14.75 -7.73 5.87
N ASP A 41 -13.72 -6.94 6.19
CA ASP A 41 -12.33 -7.41 6.31
C ASP A 41 -11.84 -8.14 5.03
N LEU A 42 -12.25 -7.66 3.85
CA LEU A 42 -11.88 -8.26 2.55
C LEU A 42 -10.43 -7.97 2.13
N GLY A 43 -9.74 -7.10 2.86
CA GLY A 43 -8.37 -6.68 2.62
C GLY A 43 -7.93 -5.69 3.71
N PRO A 44 -6.67 -5.23 3.68
CA PRO A 44 -6.17 -4.28 4.68
C PRO A 44 -7.02 -3.00 4.72
N SER A 45 -7.12 -2.40 5.90
CA SER A 45 -7.80 -1.11 6.02
C SER A 45 -7.01 -0.01 5.27
N PRO A 46 -7.65 1.09 4.89
CA PRO A 46 -6.95 2.27 4.39
C PRO A 46 -5.82 2.73 5.34
N TYR A 47 -6.00 2.57 6.66
CA TYR A 47 -4.99 2.92 7.65
C TYR A 47 -3.79 1.97 7.60
N ASP A 48 -4.00 0.66 7.42
CA ASP A 48 -2.93 -0.31 7.23
C ASP A 48 -2.12 0.00 5.97
N PHE A 49 -2.77 0.39 4.87
CA PHE A 49 -2.07 0.80 3.67
C PHE A 49 -1.20 2.05 3.88
N LEU A 50 -1.69 3.03 4.64
CA LEU A 50 -0.90 4.22 5.00
C LEU A 50 0.36 3.84 5.79
N LEU A 51 0.20 3.00 6.83
CA LEU A 51 1.31 2.54 7.65
C LEU A 51 2.29 1.66 6.86
N ALA A 52 1.79 0.79 5.98
CA ALA A 52 2.61 -0.03 5.10
C ALA A 52 3.46 0.83 4.16
N GLY A 53 2.86 1.85 3.55
CA GLY A 53 3.58 2.82 2.71
C GLY A 53 4.68 3.56 3.48
N LEU A 54 4.37 4.05 4.69
CA LEU A 54 5.33 4.72 5.55
C LEU A 54 6.50 3.81 5.97
N GLY A 55 6.18 2.59 6.41
CA GLY A 55 7.16 1.58 6.81
C GLY A 55 8.07 1.19 5.64
N ALA A 56 7.50 0.99 4.46
CA ALA A 56 8.25 0.68 3.24
C ALA A 56 9.21 1.81 2.86
N CYS A 57 8.75 3.06 2.81
CA CYS A 57 9.58 4.23 2.49
C CYS A 57 10.74 4.41 3.49
N THR A 58 10.46 4.22 4.79
CA THR A 58 11.48 4.29 5.84
C THR A 58 12.52 3.18 5.67
N SER A 59 12.07 1.94 5.49
CA SER A 59 12.93 0.78 5.30
C SER A 59 13.83 0.91 4.05
N MET A 60 13.26 1.41 2.93
CA MET A 60 14.03 1.74 1.72
C MET A 60 15.12 2.76 2.01
N THR A 61 14.79 3.82 2.76
CA THR A 61 15.75 4.87 3.12
C THR A 61 16.88 4.33 3.99
N LEU A 62 16.57 3.49 4.98
CA LEU A 62 17.57 2.83 5.82
C LEU A 62 18.50 1.93 4.99
N ARG A 63 17.95 1.12 4.08
CA ARG A 63 18.73 0.30 3.14
C ARG A 63 19.63 1.16 2.26
N MET A 64 19.10 2.25 1.69
CA MET A 64 19.90 3.20 0.89
C MET A 64 21.05 3.79 1.71
N TYR A 65 20.81 4.15 2.96
CA TYR A 65 21.83 4.72 3.84
C TYR A 65 22.91 3.70 4.21
N ALA A 66 22.51 2.49 4.61
CA ALA A 66 23.44 1.40 4.90
C ALA A 66 24.33 1.06 3.70
N SER A 67 23.76 0.99 2.49
CA SER A 67 24.53 0.78 1.25
C SER A 67 25.54 1.89 1.00
N ARG A 68 25.17 3.16 1.21
CA ARG A 68 26.11 4.30 1.08
C ARG A 68 27.25 4.25 2.10
N LYS A 69 27.00 3.68 3.28
CA LYS A 69 27.98 3.52 4.36
C LYS A 69 28.68 2.16 4.37
N GLN A 70 28.34 1.28 3.42
CA GLN A 70 28.81 -0.11 3.35
C GLN A 70 28.59 -0.89 4.66
N TRP A 71 27.49 -0.63 5.35
CA TRP A 71 27.15 -1.38 6.55
C TRP A 71 26.51 -2.72 6.19
N PRO A 72 26.91 -3.82 6.85
CA PRO A 72 26.22 -5.09 6.69
C PRO A 72 24.81 -4.97 7.28
N LEU A 73 23.83 -5.49 6.55
CA LEU A 73 22.46 -5.64 7.01
C LEU A 73 22.10 -7.12 6.87
N GLU A 74 21.47 -7.66 7.91
CA GLU A 74 20.97 -9.04 7.94
C GLU A 74 19.68 -9.19 7.10
#